data_AF-S9QT02-F1
#
_entry.id   AF-S9QT02-F1
#
_cell.length_a   1.000
_cell.length_b   1.000
_cell.length_c   1.000
_cell.angle_alpha   90.00
_cell.angle_beta   90.00
_cell.angle_gamma   90.00
#
_symmetry.space_group_name_H-M   'P 1'
#
loop_
_entity.id
_entity.type
_entity.pdbx_description
1 polymer ?
#
loop_
_entity_poly.entity_id
_entity_poly.type
_entity_poly.pdbx_seq_one_letter_code
_entity_poly.pdbx_strand_id
1 'polypeptide(L)' 'MPDVVIHSGNPLQAVSIYDFKFPCPANNEATWKMYGHGHIYRGLNQGQVYVEALKTEAALVTPRRGIEQRIHP' A
#
# COMPACT_ATOMS: atom_id res chain seq x y z
N MET A 1 1.27 -8.34 0.43
CA MET A 1 1.60 -8.24 1.86
C MET A 1 2.26 -6.89 2.05
N PRO A 2 1.75 -6.03 2.94
CA PRO A 2 2.36 -4.73 3.22
C PRO A 2 3.71 -4.89 3.93
N ASP A 3 4.56 -3.86 3.85
CA ASP A 3 5.86 -3.86 4.53
C ASP A 3 5.73 -3.50 6.02
N VAL A 4 4.88 -2.52 6.35
CA VAL A 4 4.62 -2.09 7.73
C VAL A 4 3.13 -1.86 7.95
N VAL A 5 2.63 -2.35 9.09
CA VAL A 5 1.28 -2.05 9.59
C VAL A 5 1.38 -1.58 11.04
N ILE A 6 0.86 -0.39 11.31
CA ILE A 6 0.77 0.17 12.66
C ILE A 6 -0.57 -0.22 13.26
N HIS A 7 -0.54 -0.70 14.51
CA HIS A 7 -1.73 -1.07 15.28
C HIS A 7 -1.86 -0.16 16.51
N SER A 8 -3.07 -0.01 17.04
CA SER A 8 -3.37 0.83 18.22
C SER A 8 -2.80 0.30 19.56
N GLY A 9 -2.13 -0.85 19.53
CA GLY A 9 -1.83 -1.69 20.69
C GLY A 9 -2.66 -2.97 20.72
N ASN A 10 -3.83 -2.98 20.07
CA ASN A 10 -4.58 -4.19 19.76
C ASN A 10 -4.16 -4.73 18.37
N PRO A 11 -3.64 -5.96 18.26
CA PRO A 11 -3.18 -6.52 16.98
C PRO A 11 -4.30 -6.71 15.94
N LEU A 12 -5.58 -6.63 16.32
CA LEU A 12 -6.71 -6.69 15.39
C LEU A 12 -7.18 -5.30 14.92
N GLN A 13 -6.58 -4.23 15.41
CA GLN A 13 -6.96 -2.86 15.09
C GLN A 13 -5.81 -2.14 14.38
N ALA A 14 -5.75 -2.31 13.07
CA ALA A 14 -4.83 -1.56 12.21
C ALA A 14 -5.21 -0.07 12.18
N VAL A 15 -4.21 0.80 12.23
CA VAL A 15 -4.34 2.25 12.25
C VAL A 15 -3.76 2.87 10.99
N SER A 16 -2.70 2.31 10.42
CA SER A 16 -2.15 2.74 9.14
C SER A 16 -1.25 1.67 8.50
N ILE A 17 -1.16 1.70 7.18
CA ILE A 17 -0.37 0.75 6.38
C ILE A 17 0.64 1.54 5.54
N TYR A 18 1.89 1.08 5.50
CA TYR A 18 2.95 1.66 4.67
C TYR A 18 3.60 0.57 3.83
N ASP A 19 3.74 0.85 2.54
CA ASP A 19 4.36 -0.04 1.55
C ASP A 19 5.46 0.77 0.83
N PHE A 20 6.70 0.32 0.96
CA PHE A 20 7.87 1.03 0.47
C PHE A 20 8.19 0.59 -0.95
N LYS A 21 8.28 1.56 -1.86
CA LYS A 21 8.65 1.34 -3.26
C LYS A 21 9.98 2.00 -3.58
N PHE A 22 10.83 1.24 -4.26
CA PHE A 22 12.17 1.66 -4.68
C PHE A 22 12.26 1.68 -6.20
N PRO A 23 11.61 2.66 -6.87
CA PRO A 23 11.67 2.75 -8.32
C PRO A 23 13.12 2.98 -8.78
N CYS A 24 13.50 2.34 -9.88
CA CYS A 24 14.82 2.45 -10.48
C CYS A 24 14.69 2.80 -11.97
N PRO A 25 15.30 3.91 -12.45
CA PRO A 25 16.02 4.92 -11.67
C PRO A 25 15.13 5.67 -10.66
N ALA A 26 15.76 6.31 -9.66
CA ALA A 26 15.06 6.90 -8.51
C ALA A 26 14.15 8.10 -8.85
N ASN A 27 14.14 8.57 -10.10
CA ASN A 27 13.22 9.58 -10.62
C ASN A 27 11.94 8.99 -11.22
N ASN A 28 11.89 7.67 -11.45
CA ASN A 28 10.67 7.00 -11.91
C ASN A 28 9.57 7.15 -10.86
N GLU A 29 8.33 7.21 -11.35
CA GLU A 29 7.16 7.20 -10.48
C GLU A 29 7.01 5.83 -9.82
N ALA A 30 6.77 5.84 -8.52
CA ALA A 30 6.39 4.63 -7.82
C ALA A 30 4.90 4.38 -8.00
N THR A 31 4.54 3.13 -8.30
CA THR A 31 3.16 2.74 -8.60
C THR A 31 2.72 1.56 -7.74
N TRP A 32 1.43 1.54 -7.43
CA TRP A 32 0.80 0.34 -6.88
C TRP A 32 0.73 -0.75 -7.95
N LYS A 33 1.07 -1.98 -7.58
CA LYS A 33 0.94 -3.12 -8.50
C LYS A 33 -0.54 -3.35 -8.83
N MET A 34 -0.89 -3.37 -10.12
CA MET A 34 -2.20 -3.80 -10.59
C MET A 34 -2.28 -5.33 -10.64
N TYR A 35 -3.38 -5.89 -10.14
CA TYR A 35 -3.65 -7.32 -10.28
C TYR A 35 -4.36 -7.62 -11.61
N GLY A 36 -3.71 -8.45 -12.43
CA GLY A 36 -4.17 -8.82 -13.77
C GLY A 36 -5.16 -9.99 -13.80
N HIS A 37 -5.35 -10.54 -15.00
CA HIS A 37 -6.23 -11.69 -15.23
C HIS A 37 -5.76 -12.94 -14.46
N GLY A 38 -6.71 -13.74 -13.96
CA GLY A 38 -6.43 -14.94 -13.16
C GLY A 38 -6.17 -14.68 -11.67
N HIS A 39 -6.11 -13.43 -11.21
CA HIS A 39 -5.98 -13.10 -9.80
C HIS A 39 -7.35 -12.86 -9.13
N ILE A 40 -7.52 -13.27 -7.87
CA ILE A 40 -8.75 -13.03 -7.09
C ILE A 40 -9.07 -11.54 -6.88
N TYR A 41 -8.05 -10.68 -7.00
CA TYR A 41 -8.15 -9.22 -6.87
C TYR A 41 -8.07 -8.50 -8.22
N ARG A 42 -8.42 -9.18 -9.32
CA ARG A 42 -8.35 -8.61 -10.67
C ARG A 42 -9.05 -7.25 -10.71
N GLY A 43 -8.37 -6.26 -11.29
CA GLY A 43 -8.89 -4.90 -11.43
C GLY A 43 -8.65 -4.00 -10.21
N LEU A 44 -8.20 -4.56 -9.08
CA LEU A 44 -7.71 -3.79 -7.94
C LEU A 44 -6.20 -3.60 -8.03
N ASN A 45 -5.73 -2.51 -7.43
CA ASN A 45 -4.32 -2.31 -7.13
C ASN A 45 -3.97 -2.82 -5.73
N GLN A 46 -2.69 -3.04 -5.48
CA GLN A 46 -2.17 -3.55 -4.22
C GLN A 46 -2.61 -2.74 -3.00
N GLY A 47 -2.61 -1.41 -3.07
CA GLY A 47 -3.03 -0.56 -1.96
C GLY A 47 -4.53 -0.68 -1.67
N GLN A 48 -5.39 -0.78 -2.71
CA GLN A 48 -6.83 -1.03 -2.53
C GLN A 48 -7.09 -2.33 -1.78
N VAL A 49 -6.37 -3.40 -2.11
CA VAL A 49 -6.48 -4.69 -1.40
C VAL A 49 -6.09 -4.57 0.07
N TYR A 50 -5.08 -3.75 0.39
CA TYR A 50 -4.68 -3.52 1.79
C TYR A 50 -5.77 -2.80 2.58
N VAL A 51 -6.30 -1.74 1.99
CA VAL A 51 -7.40 -0.95 2.57
C VAL A 51 -8.64 -1.83 2.78
N GLU A 52 -9.00 -2.64 1.78
CA GLU A 52 -10.13 -3.54 1.89
C GLU A 52 -9.93 -4.60 2.98
N ALA A 53 -8.71 -5.12 3.15
CA ALA A 53 -8.41 -6.16 4.12
C ALA A 53 -8.34 -5.65 5.57
N LEU A 54 -7.73 -4.47 5.80
CA LEU A 54 -7.41 -3.97 7.14
C LEU A 54 -8.24 -2.74 7.55
N LYS A 55 -9.10 -2.25 6.67
CA LYS A 55 -10.06 -1.15 6.92
C LYS A 55 -9.40 0.14 7.44
N THR A 56 -8.16 0.39 7.01
CA THR A 56 -7.45 1.65 7.28
C THR A 56 -6.68 2.12 6.04
N GLU A 57 -6.20 3.36 6.05
CA GLU A 57 -5.46 3.94 4.93
C GLU A 57 -4.15 3.21 4.63
N ALA A 58 -3.81 3.17 3.34
CA ALA A 58 -2.54 2.66 2.84
C ALA A 58 -1.74 3.75 2.13
N ALA A 59 -0.48 3.91 2.52
CA ALA A 59 0.45 4.88 1.95
C ALA A 59 1.55 4.20 1.13
N LEU A 60 1.78 4.71 -0.08
CA LEU A 60 2.94 4.38 -0.88
C LEU A 60 4.08 5.32 -0.49
N VAL A 61 5.21 4.76 -0.07
CA VAL A 61 6.36 5.54 0.40
C VAL A 61 7.59 5.29 -0.47
N THR A 62 8.28 6.35 -0.87
CA THR A 62 9.57 6.27 -1.57
C THR A 62 10.70 6.89 -0.73
N PRO A 63 11.95 6.42 -0.86
CA PRO A 63 13.06 6.90 -0.03
C PRO A 63 13.35 8.41 -0.14
N ARG A 64 13.11 9.03 -1.31
CA ARG A 64 13.47 10.44 -1.55
C ARG A 64 12.32 11.42 -1.34
N ARG A 65 11.08 11.00 -1.59
CA ARG A 65 9.91 11.89 -1.58
C ARG A 65 8.96 11.61 -0.41
N GLY A 66 9.17 10.52 0.33
CA GLY A 66 8.29 10.15 1.42
C GLY A 66 6.97 9.61 0.89
N ILE A 67 5.84 10.10 1.40
CA ILE A 67 4.51 9.64 0.99
C ILE A 67 4.15 10.24 -0.37
N GLU A 68 3.99 9.38 -1.37
CA GLU A 68 3.63 9.78 -2.74
C GLU A 68 2.12 9.68 -2.97
N GLN A 69 1.48 8.67 -2.39
CA GLN A 69 0.07 8.36 -2.62
C GLN A 69 -0.57 7.81 -1.35
N ARG A 70 -1.84 8.14 -1.13
CA ARG A 70 -2.68 7.55 -0.08
C ARG A 70 -3.94 6.96 -0.71
N ILE A 71 -4.34 5.80 -0.21
CA ILE A 71 -5.64 5.21 -0.49
C ILE A 71 -6.40 5.17 0.83
N HIS A 72 -7.57 5.81 0.85
CA HIS A 72 -8.43 5.88 2.03
C HIS A 72 -9.44 4.71 2.04
N PRO A 73 -9.94 4.31 3.23
CA PRO A 73 -10.99 3.30 3.42
C PRO A 73 -12.25 3.48 2.59
#